data_AF-A0A9W9WJ62-F1
#
_entry.id   AF-A0A9W9WJ62-F1
#
_cell.length_a   1.000
_cell.length_b   1.000
_cell.length_c   1.000
_cell.angle_alpha   90.00
_cell.angle_beta   90.00
_cell.angle_gamma   90.00
#
_symmetry.space_group_name_H-M   'P 1'
#
loop_
_entity.id
_entity.type
_entity.pdbx_description
1 polymer ?
#
loop_
_entity_poly.entity_id
_entity_poly.type
_entity_poly.pdbx_seq_one_letter_code
_entity_poly.pdbx_strand_id
1 'polypeptide(L)'
;MEHCYTPYENLITTGRFGSFGGRYAPESQIGFLQELTILFYKSLNDVGFWKEYWTFLPSQPSPLQQAHMLTQLAGSGKIWLKREDLSGYTSPSRYNIVGQILLARRMNKTEIITACASISHGIECASLCAILGMACRIYMGAKDTLNQSGEIKRITMMGATVETVRKGSMSLREATGDAMQASTTRFTVAFYVSGSEIGPHPYPLIVRTFQSIIGSQAMRQLNEACGRLPTWVAASIPSNGTAVGFFYPFLRYDSVKLLGVEAFGSAALCFGSRGVYSGAFTNILQDDDGQILPTESLSPDMNFPAVGPELVHWEQNGRLECTFATNEEAVEGQRILDNTEGIAVGLDTAHAIQKVISTAQNLDRDEVILLLVAGP
;
A
#
# COMPACT_ATOMS: atom_id res chain seq x y z
N MET A 1 -4.05 14.04 18.57
CA MET A 1 -3.28 13.47 17.44
C MET A 1 -1.84 13.89 17.67
N GLU A 2 -0.98 12.97 18.08
CA GLU A 2 0.47 13.23 18.03
C GLU A 2 0.79 13.60 16.57
N HIS A 3 1.43 14.75 16.39
CA HIS A 3 1.86 15.22 15.08
C HIS A 3 2.54 14.09 14.31
N CYS A 4 2.12 13.84 13.06
CA CYS A 4 2.75 12.86 12.19
C CYS A 4 4.26 13.13 12.13
N TYR A 5 5.04 12.35 12.87
CA TYR A 5 6.50 12.35 12.79
C TYR A 5 6.87 12.25 11.31
N THR A 6 7.59 13.23 10.77
CA THR A 6 8.09 13.22 9.39
C THR A 6 9.60 13.24 9.46
N PRO A 7 10.30 12.14 9.13
CA PRO A 7 11.76 12.09 9.24
C PRO A 7 12.49 12.88 8.15
N TYR A 8 11.78 13.59 7.27
CA TYR A 8 12.36 14.24 6.09
C TYR A 8 12.28 15.75 6.19
N GLU A 9 13.44 16.39 6.07
CA GLU A 9 13.51 17.83 5.85
C GLU A 9 12.98 18.18 4.44
N ASN A 10 12.18 19.24 4.34
CA ASN A 10 11.74 19.84 3.07
C ASN A 10 10.87 18.96 2.13
N LEU A 11 10.19 17.94 2.65
CA LEU A 11 9.30 17.07 1.85
C LEU A 11 8.15 17.83 1.17
N ILE A 12 7.66 18.90 1.79
CA ILE A 12 6.62 19.80 1.25
C ILE A 12 7.09 20.44 -0.07
N THR A 13 8.36 20.84 -0.13
CA THR A 13 8.90 21.66 -1.23
C THR A 13 9.53 20.80 -2.32
N THR A 14 10.25 19.74 -1.96
CA THR A 14 10.98 18.91 -2.93
C THR A 14 10.14 17.73 -3.42
N GLY A 15 9.22 17.25 -2.58
CA GLY A 15 8.53 15.99 -2.79
C GLY A 15 9.46 14.77 -2.83
N ARG A 16 10.67 14.89 -2.28
CA ARG A 16 11.71 13.85 -2.35
C ARG A 16 12.05 13.24 -1.01
N PHE A 17 12.20 11.92 -0.99
CA PHE A 17 12.73 11.13 0.11
C PHE A 17 14.22 10.88 -0.17
N GLY A 18 15.09 11.73 0.40
CA GLY A 18 16.47 11.82 -0.06
C GLY A 18 16.52 12.16 -1.56
N SER A 19 17.08 11.27 -2.38
CA SER A 19 17.14 11.44 -3.84
C SER A 19 15.86 10.96 -4.57
N PHE A 20 15.03 10.14 -3.93
CA PHE A 20 13.88 9.46 -4.56
C PHE A 20 12.60 10.27 -4.50
N GLY A 21 11.62 9.93 -5.32
CA GLY A 21 10.32 10.61 -5.41
C GLY A 21 10.38 11.76 -6.41
N GLY A 22 9.95 12.94 -5.99
CA GLY A 22 9.82 14.12 -6.84
C GLY A 22 8.51 14.13 -7.63
N ARG A 23 8.45 14.99 -8.66
CA ARG A 23 7.25 15.25 -9.44
C ARG A 23 7.58 15.21 -10.93
N TYR A 24 7.72 14.01 -11.48
CA TYR A 24 8.01 13.77 -12.91
C TYR A 24 6.71 13.67 -13.70
N ALA A 25 5.93 14.75 -13.72
CA ALA A 25 4.64 14.81 -14.39
C ALA A 25 4.69 15.82 -15.56
N PRO A 26 3.82 15.66 -16.59
CA PRO A 26 3.64 16.68 -17.61
C PRO A 26 3.23 18.02 -16.99
N GLU A 27 3.63 19.13 -17.62
CA GLU A 27 3.33 20.49 -17.13
C GLU A 27 1.83 20.71 -16.87
N SER A 28 0.97 20.11 -17.70
CA SER A 28 -0.49 20.16 -17.55
C SER A 28 -1.02 19.61 -16.22
N GLN A 29 -0.27 18.78 -15.51
CA GLN A 29 -0.64 18.23 -14.20
C GLN A 29 -0.06 19.02 -13.02
N ILE A 30 0.93 19.88 -13.25
CA ILE A 30 1.71 20.51 -12.17
C ILE A 30 0.82 21.38 -11.27
N GLY A 31 -0.07 22.18 -11.85
CA GLY A 31 -1.00 23.01 -11.10
C GLY A 31 -1.92 22.21 -10.18
N PHE A 32 -2.50 21.11 -10.69
CA PHE A 32 -3.33 20.20 -9.89
C PHE A 32 -2.53 19.56 -8.74
N LEU A 33 -1.32 19.08 -9.01
CA LEU A 33 -0.47 18.46 -7.99
C LEU A 33 -0.04 19.45 -6.91
N GLN A 34 0.22 20.71 -7.26
CA GLN A 34 0.49 21.79 -6.29
C GLN A 34 -0.73 22.09 -5.42
N GLU A 35 -1.91 22.24 -6.02
CA GLU A 35 -3.17 22.46 -5.30
C GLU A 35 -3.46 21.30 -4.32
N LEU A 36 -3.33 20.06 -4.80
CA LEU A 36 -3.48 18.86 -3.97
C LEU A 36 -2.47 18.84 -2.83
N THR A 37 -1.21 19.22 -3.07
CA THR A 37 -0.17 19.29 -2.03
C THR A 37 -0.59 20.26 -0.93
N ILE A 38 -0.98 21.49 -1.30
CA ILE A 38 -1.39 22.52 -0.34
C ILE A 38 -2.62 22.07 0.45
N LEU A 39 -3.63 21.54 -0.23
CA LEU A 39 -4.86 21.07 0.42
C LEU A 39 -4.61 19.90 1.36
N PHE A 40 -3.77 18.95 0.96
CA PHE A 40 -3.40 17.81 1.79
C PHE A 40 -2.78 18.28 3.11
N TYR A 41 -1.75 19.13 3.07
CA TYR A 41 -1.12 19.65 4.30
C TYR A 41 -2.06 20.49 5.16
N LYS A 42 -2.96 21.27 4.56
CA LYS A 42 -4.01 21.98 5.31
C LYS A 42 -4.95 20.98 6.01
N SER A 43 -5.33 19.91 5.34
CA SER A 43 -6.25 18.90 5.85
C SER A 43 -5.66 18.09 7.01
N LEU A 44 -4.34 17.90 7.06
CA LEU A 44 -3.68 17.21 8.19
C LEU A 44 -3.91 17.89 9.54
N ASN A 45 -3.99 19.22 9.56
CA ASN A 45 -4.20 20.01 10.78
C ASN A 45 -5.68 20.40 10.99
N ASP A 46 -6.58 19.97 10.12
CA ASP A 46 -7.99 20.31 10.17
C ASP A 46 -8.78 19.27 10.97
N VAL A 47 -9.27 19.66 12.14
CA VAL A 47 -10.10 18.80 13.01
C VAL A 47 -11.38 18.35 12.30
N GLY A 48 -11.97 19.20 11.45
CA GLY A 48 -13.16 18.88 10.69
C GLY A 48 -12.91 17.79 9.65
N PHE A 49 -11.73 17.78 9.03
CA PHE A 49 -11.31 16.72 8.10
C PHE A 49 -11.30 15.38 8.82
N TRP A 50 -10.56 15.30 9.93
CA TRP A 50 -10.40 14.05 10.66
C TRP A 50 -11.71 13.57 11.29
N LYS A 51 -12.53 14.49 11.82
CA LYS A 51 -13.84 14.14 12.36
C LYS A 51 -14.69 13.43 11.31
N GLU A 52 -14.70 13.93 10.09
CA GLU A 52 -15.40 13.30 8.98
C GLU A 52 -14.74 12.01 8.49
N TYR A 53 -13.41 12.03 8.33
CA TYR A 53 -12.60 10.87 7.93
C TYR A 53 -12.93 9.64 8.78
N TRP A 54 -12.98 9.81 10.09
CA TRP A 54 -13.31 8.73 11.02
C TRP A 54 -14.77 8.27 10.98
N THR A 55 -15.71 9.00 10.36
CA THR A 55 -17.08 8.49 10.17
C THR A 55 -17.17 7.39 9.10
N PHE A 56 -16.16 7.30 8.23
CA PHE A 56 -16.11 6.30 7.16
C PHE A 56 -15.27 5.08 7.53
N LEU A 57 -14.79 5.03 8.78
CA LEU A 57 -14.01 3.93 9.32
C LEU A 57 -14.68 3.42 10.61
N PRO A 58 -14.64 2.11 10.91
CA PRO A 58 -14.97 1.55 12.20
C PRO A 58 -14.21 2.25 13.31
N SER A 59 -14.89 2.32 14.46
CA SER A 59 -14.36 2.91 15.67
C SER A 59 -13.25 2.07 16.31
N GLN A 60 -13.20 0.76 16.03
CA GLN A 60 -12.19 -0.15 16.57
C GLN A 60 -11.11 -0.46 15.54
N PRO A 61 -9.83 -0.50 15.95
CA PRO A 61 -8.74 -0.94 15.10
C PRO A 61 -8.87 -2.44 14.78
N SER A 62 -8.25 -2.88 13.68
CA SER A 62 -8.15 -4.31 13.39
C SER A 62 -7.41 -5.05 14.52
N PRO A 63 -7.68 -6.35 14.77
CA PRO A 63 -7.10 -7.07 15.88
C PRO A 63 -5.57 -7.20 15.82
N LEU A 64 -4.97 -7.32 17.00
CA LEU A 64 -3.60 -7.79 17.17
C LEU A 64 -3.67 -9.18 17.80
N GLN A 65 -3.02 -10.17 17.18
CA GLN A 65 -3.04 -11.57 17.60
C GLN A 65 -1.63 -12.10 17.85
N GLN A 66 -1.41 -12.82 18.94
CA GLN A 66 -0.20 -13.61 19.10
C GLN A 66 -0.32 -14.93 18.31
N ALA A 67 0.66 -15.24 17.46
CA ALA A 67 0.67 -16.46 16.66
C ALA A 67 1.39 -17.59 17.43
N HIS A 68 0.63 -18.34 18.23
CA HIS A 68 1.20 -19.31 19.16
C HIS A 68 1.89 -20.49 18.45
N MET A 69 1.24 -21.05 17.42
CA MET A 69 1.76 -22.21 16.71
C MET A 69 2.90 -21.82 15.78
N LEU A 70 2.82 -20.62 15.17
CA LEU A 70 3.91 -20.08 14.35
C LEU A 70 5.14 -19.75 15.21
N THR A 71 4.94 -19.18 16.41
CA THR A 71 6.02 -18.97 17.39
C THR A 71 6.64 -20.31 17.80
N GLN A 72 5.83 -21.34 18.06
CA GLN A 72 6.32 -22.68 18.38
C GLN A 72 7.12 -23.27 17.22
N LEU A 73 6.69 -23.09 15.98
CA LEU A 73 7.39 -23.53 14.77
C LEU A 73 8.75 -22.82 14.61
N ALA A 74 8.82 -21.53 14.92
CA ALA A 74 10.07 -20.78 14.95
C ALA A 74 10.98 -21.17 16.13
N GLY A 75 10.42 -21.65 17.24
CA GLY A 75 11.18 -22.20 18.37
C GLY A 75 11.85 -21.17 19.29
N SER A 76 11.76 -19.86 18.99
CA SER A 76 12.30 -18.80 19.86
C SER A 76 11.45 -17.53 19.90
N GLY A 77 11.76 -16.50 19.12
CA GLY A 77 11.11 -15.18 19.19
C GLY A 77 9.60 -15.23 18.99
N LYS A 78 8.88 -14.37 19.71
CA LYS A 78 7.40 -14.32 19.69
C LYS A 78 6.90 -13.63 18.43
N ILE A 79 6.06 -14.32 17.67
CA ILE A 79 5.43 -13.78 16.47
C ILE A 79 4.06 -13.22 16.81
N TRP A 80 3.83 -11.96 16.44
CA TRP A 80 2.56 -11.25 16.55
C TRP A 80 2.07 -10.85 15.17
N LEU A 81 0.76 -10.89 14.97
CA LEU A 81 0.07 -10.62 13.71
C LEU A 81 -0.82 -9.38 13.86
N LYS A 82 -0.58 -8.36 13.03
CA LYS A 82 -1.53 -7.26 12.84
C LYS A 82 -2.54 -7.68 11.76
N ARG A 83 -3.77 -7.98 12.18
CA ARG A 83 -4.81 -8.65 11.39
C ARG A 83 -5.65 -7.68 10.55
N GLU A 84 -5.03 -6.97 9.61
CA GLU A 84 -5.79 -6.10 8.67
C GLU A 84 -6.73 -6.90 7.77
N ASP A 85 -6.48 -8.20 7.58
CA ASP A 85 -7.43 -9.13 6.96
C ASP A 85 -8.78 -9.23 7.71
N LEU A 86 -8.79 -8.93 9.02
CA LEU A 86 -9.99 -8.89 9.86
C LEU A 86 -10.49 -7.47 10.13
N SER A 87 -10.02 -6.49 9.36
CA SER A 87 -10.44 -5.09 9.49
C SER A 87 -11.92 -4.85 9.15
N GLY A 88 -12.57 -5.82 8.49
CA GLY A 88 -13.95 -5.72 8.03
C GLY A 88 -14.12 -4.89 6.75
N TYR A 89 -13.02 -4.49 6.11
CA TYR A 89 -13.03 -3.76 4.84
C TYR A 89 -12.86 -4.68 3.65
N THR A 90 -13.21 -4.16 2.47
CA THR A 90 -12.95 -4.88 1.21
C THR A 90 -11.53 -4.66 0.72
N SER A 91 -10.93 -3.48 0.95
CA SER A 91 -9.61 -3.14 0.43
C SER A 91 -8.55 -2.97 1.52
N PRO A 92 -7.32 -3.52 1.33
CA PRO A 92 -6.17 -3.22 2.18
C PRO A 92 -5.73 -1.74 2.12
N SER A 93 -6.23 -0.98 1.13
CA SER A 93 -5.95 0.45 0.96
C SER A 93 -7.05 1.37 1.47
N ARG A 94 -7.98 0.87 2.31
CA ARG A 94 -9.15 1.63 2.79
C ARG A 94 -8.80 3.00 3.35
N TYR A 95 -7.83 3.08 4.26
CA TYR A 95 -7.44 4.35 4.90
C TYR A 95 -7.04 5.39 3.85
N ASN A 96 -6.25 4.96 2.87
CA ASN A 96 -5.83 5.79 1.75
C ASN A 96 -7.01 6.22 0.86
N ILE A 97 -7.91 5.30 0.51
CA ILE A 97 -9.08 5.57 -0.32
C ILE A 97 -9.99 6.62 0.34
N VAL A 98 -10.32 6.46 1.63
CA VAL A 98 -11.13 7.45 2.37
C VAL A 98 -10.48 8.82 2.32
N GLY A 99 -9.18 8.88 2.61
CA GLY A 99 -8.45 10.14 2.68
C GLY A 99 -8.43 10.86 1.34
N GLN A 100 -8.09 10.15 0.26
CA GLN A 100 -8.06 10.72 -1.08
C GLN A 100 -9.43 11.16 -1.59
N ILE A 101 -10.49 10.39 -1.34
CA ILE A 101 -11.84 10.77 -1.77
C ILE A 101 -12.34 12.01 -1.01
N LEU A 102 -12.03 12.13 0.29
CA LEU A 102 -12.36 13.35 1.04
C LEU A 102 -11.54 14.57 0.58
N LEU A 103 -10.27 14.37 0.21
CA LEU A 103 -9.48 15.43 -0.44
C LEU A 103 -10.10 15.84 -1.78
N ALA A 104 -10.49 14.88 -2.62
CA ALA A 104 -11.15 15.12 -3.89
C ALA A 104 -12.42 15.97 -3.73
N ARG A 105 -13.26 15.62 -2.74
CA ARG A 105 -14.49 16.35 -2.47
C ARG A 105 -14.22 17.77 -1.97
N ARG A 106 -13.15 17.99 -1.19
CA ARG A 106 -12.69 19.32 -0.77
C ARG A 106 -12.12 20.15 -1.92
N MET A 107 -11.60 19.51 -2.96
CA MET A 107 -11.24 20.14 -4.24
C MET A 107 -12.46 20.35 -5.15
N ASN A 108 -13.69 20.14 -4.66
CA ASN A 108 -14.94 20.23 -5.41
C ASN A 108 -14.99 19.29 -6.64
N LYS A 109 -14.26 18.17 -6.59
CA LYS A 109 -14.35 17.14 -7.63
C LYS A 109 -15.64 16.36 -7.45
N THR A 110 -16.25 15.96 -8.56
CA THR A 110 -17.54 15.26 -8.60
C THR A 110 -17.40 13.84 -9.17
N GLU A 111 -16.22 13.48 -9.69
CA GLU A 111 -15.90 12.16 -10.23
C GLU A 111 -14.59 11.64 -9.63
N ILE A 112 -14.57 10.37 -9.27
CA ILE A 112 -13.38 9.62 -8.91
C ILE A 112 -12.99 8.70 -10.07
N ILE A 113 -11.71 8.74 -10.43
CA ILE A 113 -11.09 7.81 -11.37
C ILE A 113 -10.05 6.99 -10.60
N THR A 114 -10.05 5.67 -10.78
CA THR A 114 -9.02 4.78 -10.22
C THR A 114 -8.68 3.65 -11.19
N ALA A 115 -7.59 2.95 -10.93
CA ALA A 115 -7.22 1.71 -11.60
C ALA A 115 -6.98 0.60 -10.57
N CYS A 116 -7.30 -0.65 -10.91
CA CYS A 116 -7.11 -1.77 -9.99
C CYS A 116 -6.81 -3.09 -10.72
N ALA A 117 -6.00 -3.95 -10.09
CA ALA A 117 -5.81 -5.35 -10.47
C ALA A 117 -6.84 -6.21 -9.73
N SER A 118 -6.80 -6.14 -8.40
CA SER A 118 -7.85 -6.66 -7.53
C SER A 118 -9.00 -5.66 -7.43
N ILE A 119 -10.22 -6.13 -7.69
CA ILE A 119 -11.43 -5.30 -7.68
C ILE A 119 -11.76 -4.72 -6.31
N SER A 120 -11.11 -5.22 -5.24
CA SER A 120 -11.25 -4.74 -3.87
C SER A 120 -11.07 -3.22 -3.74
N HIS A 121 -10.03 -2.65 -4.36
CA HIS A 121 -9.83 -1.20 -4.39
C HIS A 121 -10.99 -0.47 -5.09
N GLY A 122 -11.47 -1.04 -6.20
CA GLY A 122 -12.61 -0.53 -6.96
C GLY A 122 -13.93 -0.57 -6.19
N ILE A 123 -14.24 -1.67 -5.50
CA ILE A 123 -15.43 -1.82 -4.65
C ILE A 123 -15.46 -0.73 -3.57
N GLU A 124 -14.32 -0.51 -2.93
CA GLU A 124 -14.20 0.44 -1.83
C GLU A 124 -14.35 1.90 -2.32
N CYS A 125 -13.76 2.22 -3.47
CA CYS A 125 -13.97 3.50 -4.15
C CYS A 125 -15.44 3.69 -4.56
N ALA A 126 -16.04 2.71 -5.22
CA ALA A 126 -17.43 2.75 -5.68
C ALA A 126 -18.41 2.93 -4.51
N SER A 127 -18.20 2.18 -3.43
CA SER A 127 -19.03 2.25 -2.22
C SER A 127 -18.98 3.64 -1.58
N LEU A 128 -17.79 4.21 -1.42
CA LEU A 128 -17.65 5.55 -0.84
C LEU A 128 -18.19 6.64 -1.78
N CYS A 129 -17.98 6.51 -3.10
CA CYS A 129 -18.54 7.43 -4.08
C CYS A 129 -20.08 7.42 -4.06
N ALA A 130 -20.71 6.24 -3.95
CA ALA A 130 -22.16 6.12 -3.84
C ALA A 130 -22.71 6.82 -2.59
N ILE A 131 -22.03 6.68 -1.44
CA ILE A 131 -22.41 7.38 -0.20
C ILE A 131 -22.28 8.90 -0.34
N LEU A 132 -21.22 9.36 -1.03
CA LEU A 132 -20.89 10.77 -1.17
C LEU A 132 -21.55 11.46 -2.36
N GLY A 133 -22.34 10.74 -3.16
CA GLY A 133 -22.97 11.27 -4.37
C GLY A 133 -21.96 11.66 -5.46
N MET A 134 -20.84 10.95 -5.55
CA MET A 134 -19.79 11.16 -6.55
C MET A 134 -19.87 10.09 -7.64
N ALA A 135 -19.54 10.43 -8.89
CA ALA A 135 -19.37 9.44 -9.94
C ALA A 135 -18.08 8.63 -9.70
N CYS A 136 -18.09 7.34 -10.04
CA CYS A 136 -16.91 6.48 -9.92
C CYS A 136 -16.62 5.80 -11.26
N ARG A 137 -15.38 5.90 -11.74
CA ARG A 137 -14.88 5.23 -12.93
C ARG A 137 -13.62 4.43 -12.60
N ILE A 138 -13.66 3.15 -12.89
CA ILE A 138 -12.62 2.19 -12.53
C ILE A 138 -12.04 1.61 -13.82
N TYR A 139 -10.73 1.75 -14.01
CA TYR A 139 -10.01 1.13 -15.12
C TYR A 139 -9.44 -0.21 -14.67
N MET A 140 -9.63 -1.25 -15.47
CA MET A 140 -9.20 -2.59 -15.13
C MET A 140 -8.67 -3.32 -16.36
N GLY A 141 -7.54 -4.01 -16.23
CA GLY A 141 -6.94 -4.78 -17.32
C GLY A 141 -7.86 -5.92 -17.75
N ALA A 142 -7.94 -6.20 -19.05
CA ALA A 142 -8.82 -7.26 -19.56
C ALA A 142 -8.51 -8.64 -18.94
N LYS A 143 -7.24 -8.93 -18.63
CA LYS A 143 -6.86 -10.18 -17.94
C LYS A 143 -7.46 -10.27 -16.54
N ASP A 144 -7.48 -9.16 -15.82
CA ASP A 144 -7.97 -9.10 -14.44
C ASP A 144 -9.50 -9.12 -14.38
N THR A 145 -10.19 -8.56 -15.39
CA THR A 145 -11.65 -8.54 -15.46
C THR A 145 -12.29 -9.92 -15.60
N LEU A 146 -11.63 -10.85 -16.30
CA LEU A 146 -12.19 -12.17 -16.62
C LEU A 146 -12.52 -12.98 -15.37
N ASN A 147 -11.65 -12.90 -14.37
CA ASN A 147 -11.78 -13.67 -13.13
C ASN A 147 -12.67 -12.98 -12.08
N GLN A 148 -13.15 -11.76 -12.35
CA GLN A 148 -13.81 -10.89 -11.35
C GLN A 148 -15.19 -10.38 -11.80
N SER A 149 -15.83 -11.10 -12.73
CA SER A 149 -17.12 -10.70 -13.33
C SER A 149 -18.27 -10.53 -12.32
N GLY A 150 -18.28 -11.31 -11.23
CA GLY A 150 -19.27 -11.18 -10.16
C GLY A 150 -19.19 -9.84 -9.43
N GLU A 151 -17.98 -9.46 -9.01
CA GLU A 151 -17.74 -8.20 -8.31
C GLU A 151 -17.89 -6.99 -9.24
N ILE A 152 -17.53 -7.11 -10.52
CA ILE A 152 -17.79 -6.06 -11.52
C ILE A 152 -19.29 -5.75 -11.64
N LYS A 153 -20.15 -6.78 -11.62
CA LYS A 153 -21.60 -6.57 -11.61
C LYS A 153 -22.04 -5.85 -10.34
N ARG A 154 -21.48 -6.22 -9.19
CA ARG A 154 -21.78 -5.60 -7.89
C ARG A 154 -21.48 -4.11 -7.88
N ILE A 155 -20.30 -3.69 -8.31
CA ILE A 155 -19.92 -2.26 -8.36
C ILE A 155 -20.70 -1.48 -9.43
N THR A 156 -21.07 -2.13 -10.54
CA THR A 156 -21.94 -1.51 -11.55
C THR A 156 -23.33 -1.22 -10.97
N MET A 157 -23.87 -2.11 -10.13
CA MET A 157 -25.14 -1.84 -9.41
C MET A 157 -25.03 -0.70 -8.39
N MET A 158 -23.82 -0.40 -7.89
CA MET A 158 -23.56 0.78 -7.05
C MET A 158 -23.45 2.08 -7.86
N GLY A 159 -23.55 2.02 -9.19
CA GLY A 159 -23.46 3.17 -10.09
C GLY A 159 -22.04 3.49 -10.58
N ALA A 160 -21.05 2.64 -10.27
CA ALA A 160 -19.71 2.80 -10.83
C ALA A 160 -19.66 2.32 -12.30
N THR A 161 -18.74 2.90 -13.07
CA THR A 161 -18.42 2.48 -14.44
C THR A 161 -17.10 1.74 -14.44
N VAL A 162 -17.02 0.61 -15.15
CA VAL A 162 -15.80 -0.20 -15.28
C VAL A 162 -15.33 -0.15 -16.73
N GLU A 163 -14.17 0.45 -16.95
CA GLU A 163 -13.51 0.55 -18.25
C GLU A 163 -12.50 -0.59 -18.40
N THR A 164 -12.77 -1.51 -19.34
CA THR A 164 -11.87 -2.65 -19.60
C THR A 164 -10.76 -2.25 -20.56
N VAL A 165 -9.51 -2.29 -20.09
CA VAL A 165 -8.33 -1.94 -20.87
C VAL A 165 -7.80 -3.14 -21.64
N ARG A 166 -7.81 -3.04 -22.97
CA ARG A 166 -7.45 -4.12 -23.93
C ARG A 166 -6.16 -3.87 -24.70
N LYS A 167 -5.39 -2.85 -24.33
CA LYS A 167 -4.11 -2.52 -24.97
C LYS A 167 -2.94 -3.15 -24.20
N GLY A 168 -1.79 -3.27 -24.87
CA GLY A 168 -0.54 -3.73 -24.26
C GLY A 168 -0.68 -5.10 -23.60
N SER A 169 -0.14 -5.24 -22.40
CA SER A 169 -0.20 -6.48 -21.62
C SER A 169 -1.56 -6.75 -20.95
N MET A 170 -2.51 -5.80 -21.07
CA MET A 170 -3.87 -5.87 -20.51
C MET A 170 -3.90 -6.07 -18.99
N SER A 171 -2.98 -5.41 -18.29
CA SER A 171 -2.73 -5.54 -16.85
C SER A 171 -3.01 -4.23 -16.10
N LEU A 172 -2.74 -4.23 -14.78
CA LEU A 172 -2.73 -3.04 -13.94
C LEU A 172 -1.87 -1.90 -14.49
N ARG A 173 -0.75 -2.22 -15.16
CA ARG A 173 0.13 -1.21 -15.77
C ARG A 173 -0.62 -0.37 -16.79
N GLU A 174 -1.30 -0.99 -17.74
CA GLU A 174 -2.05 -0.27 -18.76
C GLU A 174 -3.30 0.41 -18.18
N ALA A 175 -3.99 -0.24 -17.24
CA ALA A 175 -5.13 0.34 -16.53
C ALA A 175 -4.76 1.63 -15.80
N THR A 176 -3.62 1.64 -15.11
CA THR A 176 -3.09 2.82 -14.41
C THR A 176 -2.77 3.94 -15.40
N GLY A 177 -2.13 3.62 -16.51
CA GLY A 177 -1.84 4.60 -17.57
C GLY A 177 -3.12 5.25 -18.13
N ASP A 178 -4.15 4.46 -18.43
CA ASP A 178 -5.43 4.97 -18.92
C ASP A 178 -6.17 5.80 -17.87
N ALA A 179 -6.20 5.36 -16.60
CA ALA A 179 -6.81 6.11 -15.50
C ALA A 179 -6.12 7.47 -15.28
N MET A 180 -4.79 7.51 -15.31
CA MET A 180 -4.02 8.76 -15.17
C MET A 180 -4.25 9.69 -16.37
N GLN A 181 -4.33 9.16 -17.59
CA GLN A 181 -4.64 9.97 -18.77
C GLN A 181 -6.07 10.53 -18.71
N ALA A 182 -7.04 9.70 -18.34
CA ALA A 182 -8.44 10.09 -18.19
C ALA A 182 -8.63 11.16 -17.12
N SER A 183 -7.96 11.02 -15.97
CA SER A 183 -8.00 12.05 -14.91
C SER A 183 -7.33 13.34 -15.34
N THR A 184 -6.23 13.28 -16.08
CA THR A 184 -5.54 14.47 -16.61
C THR A 184 -6.41 15.24 -17.60
N THR A 185 -7.10 14.54 -18.48
CA THR A 185 -8.00 15.20 -19.47
C THR A 185 -9.28 15.74 -18.85
N ARG A 186 -9.67 15.24 -17.67
CA ARG A 186 -10.89 15.61 -16.94
C ARG A 186 -10.60 16.28 -15.60
N PHE A 187 -9.40 16.82 -15.40
CA PHE A 187 -8.91 17.26 -14.08
C PHE A 187 -9.77 18.32 -13.41
N THR A 188 -10.60 19.06 -14.17
CA THR A 188 -11.54 20.04 -13.64
C THR A 188 -12.65 19.38 -12.80
N VAL A 189 -13.11 18.19 -13.21
CA VAL A 189 -14.23 17.46 -12.58
C VAL A 189 -13.82 16.19 -11.86
N ALA A 190 -12.74 15.53 -12.31
CA ALA A 190 -12.31 14.24 -11.83
C ALA A 190 -11.06 14.32 -10.94
N PHE A 191 -10.98 13.39 -9.98
CA PHE A 191 -9.81 13.16 -9.14
C PHE A 191 -9.30 11.73 -9.35
N TYR A 192 -7.99 11.57 -9.56
CA TYR A 192 -7.39 10.25 -9.57
C TYR A 192 -7.07 9.78 -8.14
N VAL A 193 -7.75 8.74 -7.68
CA VAL A 193 -7.42 8.06 -6.42
C VAL A 193 -6.33 7.04 -6.70
N SER A 194 -5.12 7.31 -6.24
CA SER A 194 -4.00 6.37 -6.38
C SER A 194 -4.17 5.22 -5.40
N GLY A 195 -4.16 3.98 -5.89
CA GLY A 195 -4.00 2.79 -5.06
C GLY A 195 -2.58 2.60 -4.54
N SER A 196 -1.59 3.26 -5.15
CA SER A 196 -0.17 3.00 -4.94
C SER A 196 0.59 4.16 -4.30
N GLU A 197 1.60 3.83 -3.51
CA GLU A 197 2.63 4.73 -3.01
C GLU A 197 3.64 5.17 -4.10
N ILE A 198 3.47 4.73 -5.34
CA ILE A 198 4.23 5.19 -6.51
C ILE A 198 3.40 6.23 -7.25
N GLY A 199 4.01 7.39 -7.53
CA GLY A 199 3.33 8.49 -8.18
C GLY A 199 4.10 9.80 -8.04
N PRO A 200 3.76 10.84 -8.83
CA PRO A 200 4.32 12.16 -8.59
C PRO A 200 3.90 12.69 -7.22
N HIS A 201 4.79 13.42 -6.56
CA HIS A 201 4.43 14.12 -5.33
C HIS A 201 3.18 15.01 -5.55
N PRO A 202 2.14 14.90 -4.70
CA PRO A 202 2.16 14.37 -3.33
C PRO A 202 1.62 12.95 -3.12
N TYR A 203 1.35 12.15 -4.16
CA TYR A 203 0.70 10.84 -4.01
C TYR A 203 1.41 9.87 -3.05
N PRO A 204 2.74 9.61 -3.16
CA PRO A 204 3.44 8.71 -2.24
C PRO A 204 3.25 9.11 -0.77
N LEU A 205 3.33 10.41 -0.52
CA LEU A 205 3.17 10.99 0.81
C LEU A 205 1.73 10.83 1.34
N ILE A 206 0.73 11.06 0.49
CA ILE A 206 -0.68 10.90 0.85
C ILE A 206 -0.96 9.44 1.23
N VAL A 207 -0.56 8.50 0.37
CA VAL A 207 -0.79 7.07 0.58
C VAL A 207 -0.17 6.62 1.90
N ARG A 208 1.12 6.90 2.10
CA ARG A 208 1.81 6.57 3.35
C ARG A 208 1.15 7.20 4.56
N THR A 209 0.75 8.47 4.50
CA THR A 209 0.16 9.15 5.66
C THR A 209 -1.13 8.48 6.11
N PHE A 210 -2.03 8.19 5.18
CA PHE A 210 -3.28 7.53 5.55
C PHE A 210 -3.07 6.07 5.94
N GLN A 211 -2.19 5.33 5.25
CA GLN A 211 -1.86 3.95 5.64
C GLN A 211 -1.07 3.85 6.95
N SER A 212 -0.43 4.93 7.42
CA SER A 212 0.32 4.94 8.68
C SER A 212 -0.53 4.68 9.93
N ILE A 213 -1.85 4.75 9.78
CA ILE A 213 -2.82 4.34 10.80
C ILE A 213 -2.61 2.87 11.17
N ILE A 214 -2.30 1.99 10.21
CA ILE A 214 -2.08 0.56 10.44
C ILE A 214 -0.93 0.35 11.44
N GLY A 215 0.24 0.93 11.15
CA GLY A 215 1.41 0.84 12.03
C GLY A 215 1.18 1.52 13.38
N SER A 216 0.44 2.63 13.40
CA SER A 216 0.19 3.40 14.63
C SER A 216 -0.73 2.63 15.58
N GLN A 217 -1.75 1.96 15.03
CA GLN A 217 -2.61 1.06 15.78
C GLN A 217 -1.81 -0.15 16.27
N ALA A 218 -1.02 -0.79 15.41
CA ALA A 218 -0.25 -1.98 15.76
C ALA A 218 0.76 -1.71 16.88
N MET A 219 1.49 -0.59 16.80
CA MET A 219 2.42 -0.16 17.85
C MET A 219 1.72 0.07 19.19
N ARG A 220 0.56 0.75 19.18
CA ARG A 220 -0.22 0.98 20.40
C ARG A 220 -0.73 -0.33 21.00
N GLN A 221 -1.36 -1.16 20.18
CA GLN A 221 -1.90 -2.46 20.60
C GLN A 221 -0.81 -3.37 21.15
N LEU A 222 0.38 -3.39 20.52
CA LEU A 222 1.49 -4.21 20.98
C LEU A 222 2.03 -3.70 22.31
N ASN A 223 2.20 -2.38 22.46
CA ASN A 223 2.61 -1.79 23.73
C ASN A 223 1.59 -2.07 24.85
N GLU A 224 0.29 -2.03 24.57
CA GLU A 224 -0.77 -2.41 25.52
C GLU A 224 -0.73 -3.90 25.88
N ALA A 225 -0.42 -4.77 24.90
CA ALA A 225 -0.41 -6.22 25.09
C ALA A 225 0.84 -6.76 25.80
N CYS A 226 2.03 -6.22 25.52
CA CYS A 226 3.30 -6.76 26.02
C CYS A 226 4.25 -5.73 26.65
N GLY A 227 3.89 -4.44 26.68
CA GLY A 227 4.68 -3.39 27.35
C GLY A 227 6.06 -3.12 26.73
N ARG A 228 6.28 -3.54 25.46
CA ARG A 228 7.55 -3.37 24.76
C ARG A 228 7.34 -3.08 23.27
N LEU A 229 8.36 -2.46 22.66
CA LEU A 229 8.48 -2.34 21.22
C LEU A 229 8.89 -3.69 20.61
N PRO A 230 8.56 -3.96 19.33
CA PRO A 230 9.02 -5.15 18.65
C PRO A 230 10.52 -5.02 18.30
N THR A 231 11.27 -6.12 18.31
CA THR A 231 12.63 -6.15 17.75
C THR A 231 12.59 -6.03 16.23
N TRP A 232 11.59 -6.67 15.61
CA TRP A 232 11.36 -6.63 14.16
C TRP A 232 9.92 -6.31 13.82
N VAL A 233 9.74 -5.52 12.76
CA VAL A 233 8.45 -5.34 12.10
C VAL A 233 8.61 -5.84 10.67
N ALA A 234 7.75 -6.76 10.25
CA ALA A 234 7.86 -7.44 8.97
C ALA A 234 6.58 -7.32 8.14
N ALA A 235 6.73 -7.15 6.83
CA ALA A 235 5.62 -7.19 5.89
C ALA A 235 6.11 -7.61 4.51
N SER A 236 5.24 -8.23 3.71
CA SER A 236 5.45 -8.22 2.27
C SER A 236 5.27 -6.80 1.72
N ILE A 237 5.85 -6.54 0.54
CA ILE A 237 5.81 -5.21 -0.10
C ILE A 237 4.93 -5.28 -1.35
N PRO A 238 3.60 -5.16 -1.22
CA PRO A 238 2.72 -4.92 -2.36
C PRO A 238 2.77 -3.44 -2.79
N SER A 239 2.26 -3.17 -3.98
CA SER A 239 2.21 -1.82 -4.56
C SER A 239 1.11 -0.92 -3.99
N ASN A 240 0.49 -1.26 -2.86
CA ASN A 240 -0.76 -0.68 -2.36
C ASN A 240 -0.61 0.19 -1.09
N GLY A 241 0.64 0.47 -0.70
CA GLY A 241 1.03 1.33 0.42
C GLY A 241 0.82 0.74 1.81
N THR A 242 0.39 -0.50 1.95
CA THR A 242 0.23 -1.14 3.26
C THR A 242 1.55 -1.28 4.00
N ALA A 243 2.61 -1.76 3.32
CA ALA A 243 3.94 -1.92 3.90
C ALA A 243 4.51 -0.59 4.39
N VAL A 244 4.52 0.44 3.53
CA VAL A 244 5.05 1.76 3.88
C VAL A 244 4.28 2.38 5.06
N GLY A 245 2.95 2.24 5.09
CA GLY A 245 2.13 2.70 6.21
C GLY A 245 2.40 1.92 7.50
N PHE A 246 2.54 0.60 7.41
CA PHE A 246 2.80 -0.24 8.56
C PHE A 246 4.15 0.05 9.21
N PHE A 247 5.21 0.21 8.41
CA PHE A 247 6.55 0.49 8.91
C PHE A 247 6.73 1.91 9.44
N TYR A 248 6.05 2.89 8.84
CA TYR A 248 6.34 4.30 9.06
C TYR A 248 6.40 4.75 10.55
N PRO A 249 5.46 4.38 11.43
CA PRO A 249 5.50 4.80 12.83
C PRO A 249 6.71 4.26 13.60
N PHE A 250 7.27 3.14 13.16
CA PHE A 250 8.43 2.51 13.79
C PHE A 250 9.76 3.16 13.42
N LEU A 251 9.80 3.99 12.37
CA LEU A 251 11.03 4.67 11.91
C LEU A 251 11.68 5.55 12.97
N ARG A 252 10.89 6.08 13.90
CA ARG A 252 11.39 6.93 15.01
C ARG A 252 12.16 6.14 16.07
N TYR A 253 12.16 4.82 16.00
CA TYR A 253 12.84 3.94 16.95
C TYR A 253 13.93 3.15 16.22
N ASP A 254 15.18 3.57 16.37
CA ASP A 254 16.34 2.89 15.78
C ASP A 254 16.53 1.46 16.32
N SER A 255 15.96 1.17 17.49
CA SER A 255 15.94 -0.18 18.06
C SER A 255 15.03 -1.16 17.34
N VAL A 256 14.11 -0.68 16.49
CA VAL A 256 13.13 -1.51 15.77
C VAL A 256 13.60 -1.74 14.34
N LYS A 257 13.93 -2.98 13.99
CA LYS A 257 14.35 -3.35 12.64
C LYS A 257 13.12 -3.55 11.73
N LEU A 258 13.26 -3.23 10.45
CA LEU A 258 12.20 -3.37 9.46
C LEU A 258 12.60 -4.41 8.42
N LEU A 259 11.74 -5.39 8.19
CA LEU A 259 11.93 -6.45 7.21
C LEU A 259 10.84 -6.37 6.13
N GLY A 260 11.24 -6.04 4.91
CA GLY A 260 10.39 -6.05 3.73
C GLY A 260 10.64 -7.28 2.88
N VAL A 261 9.56 -7.91 2.38
CA VAL A 261 9.65 -9.07 1.49
C VAL A 261 8.95 -8.82 0.15
N GLU A 262 9.71 -8.77 -0.94
CA GLU A 262 9.18 -8.65 -2.30
C GLU A 262 8.90 -10.02 -2.94
N ALA A 263 8.09 -10.06 -4.00
CA ALA A 263 7.94 -11.24 -4.84
C ALA A 263 9.12 -11.31 -5.80
N PHE A 264 9.81 -12.46 -5.88
CA PHE A 264 11.06 -12.61 -6.65
C PHE A 264 10.98 -12.07 -8.09
N GLY A 265 9.90 -12.40 -8.82
CA GLY A 265 9.69 -11.96 -10.20
C GLY A 265 9.28 -10.48 -10.36
N SER A 266 9.18 -9.74 -9.25
CA SER A 266 8.79 -8.33 -9.19
C SER A 266 9.61 -7.53 -8.16
N ALA A 267 10.77 -8.06 -7.73
CA ALA A 267 11.54 -7.51 -6.60
C ALA A 267 12.43 -6.33 -7.01
N ALA A 268 11.82 -5.14 -7.12
CA ALA A 268 12.48 -3.93 -7.57
C ALA A 268 13.44 -3.32 -6.54
N LEU A 269 13.24 -3.51 -5.22
CA LEU A 269 14.26 -3.16 -4.22
C LEU A 269 15.47 -4.08 -4.35
N CYS A 270 15.27 -5.38 -4.54
CA CYS A 270 16.37 -6.34 -4.59
C CYS A 270 17.16 -6.31 -5.91
N PHE A 271 16.49 -6.15 -7.05
CA PHE A 271 17.09 -6.33 -8.38
C PHE A 271 16.88 -5.15 -9.33
N GLY A 272 16.13 -4.13 -8.92
CA GLY A 272 15.84 -2.98 -9.76
C GLY A 272 17.02 -2.02 -9.89
N SER A 273 16.94 -1.16 -10.91
CA SER A 273 17.86 -0.05 -11.12
C SER A 273 17.10 1.28 -11.05
N ARG A 274 17.83 2.38 -10.85
CA ARG A 274 17.23 3.71 -10.65
C ARG A 274 16.67 4.25 -11.97
N GLY A 275 15.45 4.76 -11.95
CA GLY A 275 14.84 5.43 -13.09
C GLY A 275 13.59 6.21 -12.71
N VAL A 276 12.88 6.70 -13.73
CA VAL A 276 11.61 7.42 -13.54
C VAL A 276 10.46 6.55 -14.02
N TYR A 277 9.52 6.25 -13.13
CA TYR A 277 8.35 5.46 -13.44
C TYR A 277 7.11 6.04 -12.78
N SER A 278 6.01 6.10 -13.54
CA SER A 278 4.71 6.61 -13.09
C SER A 278 4.77 7.93 -12.31
N GLY A 279 5.70 8.81 -12.68
CA GLY A 279 5.84 10.16 -12.11
C GLY A 279 6.78 10.32 -10.92
N ALA A 280 7.48 9.27 -10.50
CA ALA A 280 8.49 9.33 -9.44
C ALA A 280 9.85 8.77 -9.89
N PHE A 281 10.93 9.31 -9.34
CA PHE A 281 12.26 8.69 -9.41
C PHE A 281 12.37 7.60 -8.34
N THR A 282 12.56 6.34 -8.74
CA THR A 282 12.53 5.16 -7.87
C THR A 282 13.35 4.00 -8.46
N ASN A 283 13.38 2.85 -7.79
CA ASN A 283 13.90 1.60 -8.35
C ASN A 283 12.85 0.88 -9.19
N ILE A 284 13.28 0.38 -10.35
CA ILE A 284 12.44 -0.19 -11.38
C ILE A 284 13.16 -1.41 -11.99
N LEU A 285 12.42 -2.46 -12.33
CA LEU A 285 12.90 -3.54 -13.16
C LEU A 285 12.90 -3.09 -14.63
N GLN A 286 14.09 -2.78 -15.15
CA GLN A 286 14.29 -2.27 -16.51
C GLN A 286 15.58 -2.83 -17.13
N ASP A 287 15.64 -2.89 -18.45
CA ASP A 287 16.85 -3.24 -19.19
C ASP A 287 17.83 -2.05 -19.35
N ASP A 288 18.94 -2.29 -20.03
CA ASP A 288 20.00 -1.29 -20.26
C ASP A 288 19.53 -0.09 -21.11
N ASP A 289 18.46 -0.26 -21.90
CA ASP A 289 17.82 0.80 -22.69
C ASP A 289 16.73 1.54 -21.90
N GLY A 290 16.50 1.16 -20.63
CA GLY A 290 15.47 1.74 -19.76
C GLY A 290 14.06 1.26 -20.08
N GLN A 291 13.89 0.16 -20.82
CA GLN A 291 12.58 -0.44 -21.05
C GLN A 291 12.15 -1.26 -19.85
N ILE A 292 10.89 -1.06 -19.44
CA ILE A 292 10.31 -1.75 -18.28
C ILE A 292 10.16 -3.24 -18.58
N LEU A 293 10.82 -4.06 -17.76
CA LEU A 293 10.76 -5.52 -17.85
C LEU A 293 9.38 -6.05 -17.45
N PRO A 294 8.94 -7.18 -18.02
CA PRO A 294 7.75 -7.87 -17.56
C PRO A 294 7.97 -8.43 -16.15
N THR A 295 6.92 -8.42 -15.34
CA THR A 295 6.92 -8.94 -13.98
C THR A 295 5.96 -10.11 -13.82
N GLU A 296 6.27 -10.97 -12.85
CA GLU A 296 5.43 -12.12 -12.51
C GLU A 296 5.39 -12.34 -11.00
N SER A 297 4.18 -12.58 -10.49
CA SER A 297 3.89 -12.97 -9.12
C SER A 297 2.51 -13.63 -9.09
N LEU A 298 2.33 -14.67 -8.28
CA LEU A 298 1.01 -15.27 -8.04
C LEU A 298 0.08 -14.32 -7.26
N SER A 299 0.65 -13.37 -6.52
CA SER A 299 -0.08 -12.25 -5.92
C SER A 299 -0.19 -11.10 -6.94
N PRO A 300 -1.41 -10.70 -7.37
CA PRO A 300 -1.59 -9.59 -8.31
C PRO A 300 -1.07 -8.25 -7.77
N ASP A 301 -1.26 -7.97 -6.49
CA ASP A 301 -0.88 -6.71 -5.85
C ASP A 301 0.64 -6.56 -5.66
N MET A 302 1.36 -7.68 -5.67
CA MET A 302 2.83 -7.76 -5.70
C MET A 302 3.42 -7.86 -7.12
N ASN A 303 2.59 -7.91 -8.16
CA ASN A 303 3.04 -7.99 -9.55
C ASN A 303 3.23 -6.60 -10.17
N PHE A 304 4.26 -5.87 -9.72
CA PHE A 304 4.53 -4.51 -10.18
C PHE A 304 6.02 -4.27 -10.42
N PRO A 305 6.42 -3.56 -11.49
CA PRO A 305 7.83 -3.43 -11.89
C PRO A 305 8.63 -2.40 -11.11
N ALA A 306 8.03 -1.75 -10.12
CA ALA A 306 8.65 -0.66 -9.38
C ALA A 306 8.20 -0.68 -7.92
N VAL A 307 8.91 0.06 -7.08
CA VAL A 307 8.62 0.16 -5.64
C VAL A 307 8.46 1.62 -5.22
N GLY A 308 7.75 1.87 -4.12
CA GLY A 308 7.55 3.20 -3.55
C GLY A 308 8.89 3.93 -3.28
N PRO A 309 9.05 5.19 -3.67
CA PRO A 309 10.33 5.92 -3.53
C PRO A 309 10.79 6.06 -2.08
N GLU A 310 9.87 6.05 -1.13
CA GLU A 310 10.17 6.12 0.30
C GLU A 310 10.78 4.81 0.84
N LEU A 311 10.31 3.66 0.36
CA LEU A 311 10.89 2.36 0.69
C LEU A 311 12.31 2.22 0.13
N VAL A 312 12.56 2.71 -1.11
CA VAL A 312 13.91 2.74 -1.68
C VAL A 312 14.83 3.62 -0.85
N HIS A 313 14.33 4.76 -0.36
CA HIS A 313 15.11 5.61 0.52
C HIS A 313 15.49 4.92 1.83
N TRP A 314 14.57 4.16 2.45
CA TRP A 314 14.84 3.40 3.67
C TRP A 314 15.78 2.22 3.44
N GLU A 315 15.69 1.55 2.30
CA GLU A 315 16.63 0.50 1.96
C GLU A 315 18.03 1.09 1.75
N GLN A 316 18.15 2.16 0.95
CA GLN A 316 19.44 2.78 0.65
C GLN A 316 20.15 3.32 1.91
N ASN A 317 19.41 3.80 2.90
CA ASN A 317 19.99 4.32 4.14
C ASN A 317 20.14 3.26 5.25
N GLY A 318 19.84 2.00 4.96
CA GLY A 318 19.96 0.86 5.88
C GLY A 318 18.86 0.77 6.95
N ARG A 319 17.79 1.56 6.84
CA ARG A 319 16.65 1.53 7.78
C ARG A 319 15.69 0.37 7.53
N LEU A 320 15.57 -0.06 6.27
CA LEU A 320 14.76 -1.20 5.82
C LEU A 320 15.67 -2.30 5.29
N GLU A 321 15.58 -3.50 5.85
CA GLU A 321 16.16 -4.69 5.26
C GLU A 321 15.17 -5.30 4.28
N CYS A 322 15.61 -5.57 3.05
CA CYS A 322 14.77 -6.13 2.00
C CYS A 322 15.28 -7.51 1.56
N THR A 323 14.36 -8.44 1.36
CA THR A 323 14.58 -9.75 0.76
C THR A 323 13.43 -10.05 -0.20
N PHE A 324 13.51 -11.16 -0.92
CA PHE A 324 12.44 -11.66 -1.76
C PHE A 324 11.97 -13.05 -1.32
N ALA A 325 10.81 -13.45 -1.84
CA ALA A 325 10.32 -14.82 -1.80
C ALA A 325 9.84 -15.27 -3.20
N THR A 326 10.08 -16.54 -3.56
CA THR A 326 9.55 -17.12 -4.80
C THR A 326 8.07 -17.47 -4.67
N ASN A 327 7.41 -17.77 -5.79
CA ASN A 327 6.02 -18.24 -5.79
C ASN A 327 5.86 -19.54 -4.97
N GLU A 328 6.84 -20.45 -5.04
CA GLU A 328 6.85 -21.68 -4.24
C GLU A 328 6.99 -21.37 -2.74
N GLU A 329 7.87 -20.44 -2.37
CA GLU A 329 8.01 -20.00 -0.97
C GLU A 329 6.72 -19.35 -0.45
N ALA A 330 6.03 -18.58 -1.29
CA ALA A 330 4.74 -17.97 -0.96
C ALA A 330 3.63 -19.01 -0.79
N VAL A 331 3.51 -19.99 -1.68
CA VAL A 331 2.52 -21.09 -1.55
C VAL A 331 2.78 -21.88 -0.27
N GLU A 332 4.03 -22.20 0.02
CA GLU A 332 4.40 -22.87 1.26
C GLU A 332 4.14 -21.99 2.50
N GLY A 333 4.41 -20.69 2.41
CA GLY A 333 4.07 -19.71 3.45
C GLY A 333 2.57 -19.71 3.77
N GLN A 334 1.72 -19.77 2.75
CA GLN A 334 0.27 -19.86 2.93
C GLN A 334 -0.10 -21.18 3.62
N ARG A 335 0.47 -22.29 3.15
CA ARG A 335 0.27 -23.61 3.75
C ARG A 335 0.67 -23.65 5.23
N ILE A 336 1.78 -23.01 5.60
CA ILE A 336 2.21 -22.90 6.99
C ILE A 336 1.19 -22.11 7.80
N LEU A 337 0.78 -20.95 7.32
CA LEU A 337 -0.14 -20.07 8.05
C LEU A 337 -1.53 -20.72 8.24
N ASP A 338 -2.03 -21.41 7.21
CA ASP A 338 -3.27 -22.20 7.27
C ASP A 338 -3.20 -23.29 8.33
N ASN A 339 -2.10 -24.06 8.35
CA ASN A 339 -1.96 -25.22 9.24
C ASN A 339 -1.59 -24.87 10.69
N THR A 340 -0.98 -23.70 10.90
CA THR A 340 -0.53 -23.27 12.23
C THR A 340 -1.56 -22.38 12.91
N GLU A 341 -2.07 -21.37 12.21
CA GLU A 341 -2.92 -20.35 12.80
C GLU A 341 -4.37 -20.38 12.27
N GLY A 342 -4.67 -21.21 11.26
CA GLY A 342 -6.01 -21.27 10.65
C GLY A 342 -6.38 -19.99 9.89
N ILE A 343 -5.38 -19.26 9.39
CA ILE A 343 -5.56 -17.96 8.73
C ILE A 343 -5.42 -18.14 7.21
N ALA A 344 -6.56 -18.28 6.54
CA ALA A 344 -6.66 -18.30 5.08
C ALA A 344 -6.64 -16.86 4.53
N VAL A 345 -5.50 -16.41 4.02
CA VAL A 345 -5.29 -15.05 3.51
C VAL A 345 -4.73 -15.08 2.09
N GLY A 346 -4.67 -13.91 1.45
CA GLY A 346 -4.05 -13.77 0.13
C GLY A 346 -2.55 -14.07 0.14
N LEU A 347 -2.03 -14.48 -1.01
CA LEU A 347 -0.63 -14.84 -1.20
C LEU A 347 0.34 -13.70 -0.89
N ASP A 348 -0.14 -12.45 -0.85
CA ASP A 348 0.63 -11.27 -0.46
C ASP A 348 1.35 -11.48 0.87
N THR A 349 0.61 -11.78 1.94
CA THR A 349 1.19 -11.98 3.29
C THR A 349 2.07 -13.23 3.31
N ALA A 350 1.72 -14.24 2.52
CA ALA A 350 2.38 -15.53 2.48
C ALA A 350 3.87 -15.44 2.08
N HIS A 351 4.25 -14.47 1.24
CA HIS A 351 5.64 -14.20 0.86
C HIS A 351 6.54 -13.95 2.08
N ALA A 352 6.01 -13.32 3.14
CA ALA A 352 6.80 -12.96 4.31
C ALA A 352 6.97 -14.10 5.33
N ILE A 353 6.14 -15.14 5.29
CA ILE A 353 6.02 -16.12 6.40
C ILE A 353 7.33 -16.85 6.69
N GLN A 354 7.99 -17.39 5.66
CA GLN A 354 9.23 -18.14 5.87
C GLN A 354 10.35 -17.24 6.40
N LYS A 355 10.45 -16.01 5.89
CA LYS A 355 11.46 -15.04 6.34
C LYS A 355 11.19 -14.63 7.79
N VAL A 356 9.94 -14.40 8.17
CA VAL A 356 9.53 -14.12 9.56
C VAL A 356 9.89 -15.27 10.50
N ILE A 357 9.63 -16.52 10.12
CA ILE A 357 10.01 -17.70 10.92
C ILE A 357 11.53 -17.75 11.10
N SER A 358 12.28 -17.58 10.02
CA SER A 358 13.75 -17.58 10.05
C SER A 358 14.32 -16.43 10.89
N THR A 359 13.73 -15.24 10.81
CA THR A 359 14.11 -14.11 11.68
C THR A 359 13.81 -14.43 13.13
N ALA A 360 12.62 -14.96 13.44
CA ALA A 360 12.21 -15.31 14.80
C ALA A 360 13.08 -16.42 15.44
N GLN A 361 13.62 -17.35 14.64
CA GLN A 361 14.57 -18.38 15.11
C GLN A 361 15.85 -17.78 15.70
N ASN A 362 16.26 -16.59 15.23
CA ASN A 362 17.49 -15.92 15.65
C ASN A 362 17.27 -14.87 16.75
N LEU A 363 16.04 -14.75 17.27
CA LEU A 363 15.70 -13.85 18.36
C LEU A 363 15.72 -14.56 19.70
N ASP A 364 15.87 -13.81 20.78
CA ASP A 364 15.64 -14.34 22.13
C ASP A 364 14.15 -14.62 22.38
N ARG A 365 13.84 -15.52 23.31
CA ARG A 365 12.46 -16.01 23.53
C ARG A 365 11.45 -14.94 23.92
N ASP A 366 11.89 -13.83 24.48
CA ASP A 366 11.04 -12.73 24.89
C ASP A 366 11.01 -11.58 23.87
N GLU A 367 11.90 -11.59 22.89
CA GLU A 367 11.86 -10.68 21.76
C GLU A 367 10.67 -10.95 20.85
N VAL A 368 10.26 -9.90 20.12
CA VAL A 368 9.02 -9.89 19.35
C VAL A 368 9.32 -9.53 17.90
N ILE A 369 8.73 -10.30 16.99
CA ILE A 369 8.53 -9.91 15.61
C ILE A 369 7.04 -9.66 15.36
N LEU A 370 6.73 -8.50 14.78
CA LEU A 370 5.37 -8.08 14.44
C LEU A 370 5.19 -8.15 12.92
N LEU A 371 4.34 -9.05 12.45
CA LEU A 371 4.02 -9.26 11.04
C LEU A 371 2.68 -8.59 10.67
N LEU A 372 2.65 -7.87 9.56
CA LEU A 372 1.39 -7.42 8.94
C LEU A 372 0.72 -8.56 8.17
N VAL A 373 -0.57 -8.76 8.43
CA VAL A 373 -1.46 -9.61 7.64
C VAL A 373 -2.44 -8.71 6.91
N ALA A 374 -2.11 -8.34 5.67
CA ALA A 374 -2.72 -7.21 4.96
C ALA A 374 -4.16 -7.46 4.44
N GLY A 375 -4.59 -8.72 4.34
CA GLY A 375 -5.85 -9.10 3.71
C GLY A 375 -5.68 -9.63 2.28
N PRO A 376 -6.73 -10.20 1.68
CA PRO A 376 -6.72 -10.81 0.35
C PRO A 376 -6.82 -9.83 -0.83
#